data_AF-A0A2W4BDT2-F1
#
_entry.id   AF-A0A2W4BDT2-F1
#
_cell.length_a   1.000
_cell.length_b   1.000
_cell.length_c   1.000
_cell.angle_alpha   90.00
_cell.angle_beta   90.00
_cell.angle_gamma   90.00
#
_symmetry.space_group_name_H-M   'P 1'
#
loop_
_entity.id
_entity.type
_entity.pdbx_description
1 polymer ?
#
loop_
_entity_poly.entity_id
_entity_poly.type
_entity_poly.pdbx_seq_one_letter_code
_entity_poly.pdbx_strand_id
1 'polypeptide(L)'
;MENKHSTDGIAEDLIRSFIQIASAEIHAKTLLEKRISELENGLIDLEVNLESQLRKINELKEEITAFAELRRADMLYLFEMYGGQGDKEKWCTVKHLAIAMMTAFEAWQASEHDEVLLSSALAKNKVFIKALTQFLGVDVTECAACFADILKGGH
;
A
#
# COMPACT_ATOMS: atom_id res chain seq x y z
N MET A 1 -18.53 29.97 -2.16
CA MET A 1 -19.12 28.64 -2.43
C MET A 1 -17.95 27.67 -2.47
N GLU A 2 -17.69 26.97 -1.36
CA GLU A 2 -16.62 25.96 -1.33
C GLU A 2 -16.97 24.84 -2.29
N ASN A 3 -16.03 24.47 -3.16
CA ASN A 3 -16.19 23.35 -4.05
C ASN A 3 -16.08 22.05 -3.23
N LYS A 4 -17.23 21.57 -2.73
CA LYS A 4 -17.33 20.32 -1.97
C LYS A 4 -16.89 19.06 -2.73
N HIS A 5 -16.57 19.18 -4.03
CA HIS A 5 -16.04 18.09 -4.86
C HIS A 5 -14.53 18.22 -5.14
N SER A 6 -13.84 19.24 -4.60
CA SER A 6 -12.37 19.25 -4.63
C SER A 6 -11.76 18.21 -3.68
N THR A 7 -12.56 17.64 -2.78
CA THR A 7 -12.17 16.63 -1.79
C THR A 7 -12.05 15.22 -2.39
N ASP A 8 -12.76 14.92 -3.49
CA ASP A 8 -12.77 13.58 -4.09
C ASP A 8 -11.43 13.23 -4.74
N GLY A 9 -10.79 14.22 -5.42
CA GLY A 9 -9.43 14.06 -5.93
C GLY A 9 -8.39 13.88 -4.82
N ILE A 10 -8.58 14.56 -3.68
CA ILE A 10 -7.68 14.45 -2.52
C ILE A 10 -7.75 13.04 -1.91
N ALA A 11 -8.95 12.49 -1.76
CA ALA A 11 -9.12 11.12 -1.25
C ALA A 11 -8.49 10.08 -2.18
N GLU A 12 -8.70 10.19 -3.50
CA GLU A 12 -8.06 9.31 -4.49
C GLU A 12 -6.53 9.40 -4.46
N ASP A 13 -5.99 10.62 -4.35
CA ASP A 13 -4.55 10.84 -4.28
C ASP A 13 -3.96 10.30 -2.97
N LEU A 14 -4.66 10.43 -1.84
CA LEU A 14 -4.25 9.81 -0.57
C LEU A 14 -4.31 8.29 -0.63
N ILE A 15 -5.33 7.73 -1.28
CA ILE A 15 -5.43 6.28 -1.50
C ILE A 15 -4.23 5.80 -2.30
N ARG A 16 -3.92 6.48 -3.41
CA ARG A 16 -2.76 6.17 -4.24
C ARG A 16 -1.46 6.32 -3.46
N SER A 17 -1.33 7.38 -2.67
CA SER A 17 -0.16 7.66 -1.83
C SER A 17 0.10 6.51 -0.86
N PHE A 18 -0.88 6.16 -0.02
CA PHE A 18 -0.65 5.12 0.99
C PHE A 18 -0.38 3.75 0.36
N ILE A 19 -0.96 3.45 -0.82
CA ILE A 19 -0.69 2.21 -1.58
C ILE A 19 0.78 2.18 -2.04
N GLN A 20 1.27 3.28 -2.60
CA GLN A 20 2.66 3.40 -3.07
C GLN A 20 3.64 3.32 -1.90
N ILE A 21 3.36 3.99 -0.78
CA ILE A 21 4.18 3.90 0.43
C ILE A 21 4.14 2.50 1.03
N ALA A 22 2.99 1.81 1.04
CA ALA A 22 2.91 0.42 1.49
C ALA A 22 3.76 -0.52 0.61
N SER A 23 3.82 -0.24 -0.70
CA SER A 23 4.62 -0.99 -1.66
C SER A 23 6.13 -0.72 -1.47
N ALA A 24 6.51 0.53 -1.15
CA ALA A 24 7.88 0.86 -0.76
C ALA A 24 8.27 0.21 0.58
N GLU A 25 7.37 0.20 1.57
CA GLU A 25 7.55 -0.45 2.87
C GLU A 25 7.86 -1.95 2.70
N ILE A 26 7.07 -2.67 1.89
CA ILE A 26 7.32 -4.10 1.66
C ILE A 26 8.63 -4.33 0.89
N HIS A 27 8.97 -3.47 -0.07
CA HIS A 27 10.22 -3.59 -0.82
C HIS A 27 11.44 -3.42 0.10
N ALA A 28 11.46 -2.39 0.94
CA ALA A 28 12.51 -2.17 1.92
C ALA A 28 12.62 -3.36 2.91
N LYS A 29 11.50 -3.92 3.35
CA LYS A 29 11.48 -5.16 4.14
C LYS A 29 12.12 -6.33 3.39
N THR A 30 11.78 -6.56 2.12
CA THR A 30 12.38 -7.65 1.33
C THR A 30 13.88 -7.45 1.16
N LEU A 31 14.36 -6.22 0.96
CA LEU A 31 15.78 -5.92 0.92
C LEU A 31 16.47 -6.22 2.26
N LEU A 32 15.84 -5.86 3.38
CA LEU A 32 16.36 -6.18 4.72
C LEU A 32 16.48 -7.69 4.92
N GLU A 33 15.44 -8.45 4.59
CA GLU A 33 15.43 -9.92 4.68
C GLU A 33 16.53 -10.54 3.81
N LYS A 34 16.69 -10.05 2.57
CA LYS A 34 17.76 -10.47 1.68
C LYS A 34 19.14 -10.22 2.30
N ARG A 35 19.38 -9.03 2.85
CA ARG A 35 20.68 -8.68 3.46
C ARG A 35 20.99 -9.54 4.68
N ILE A 36 20.01 -9.77 5.54
CA ILE A 36 20.17 -10.67 6.70
C ILE A 36 20.52 -12.07 6.20
N SER A 37 19.79 -12.59 5.21
CA SER A 37 20.07 -13.91 4.63
C SER A 37 21.46 -14.01 4.00
N GLU A 38 21.90 -12.99 3.26
CA GLU A 38 23.25 -12.95 2.67
C GLU A 38 24.37 -13.00 3.74
N LEU A 39 24.17 -12.32 4.87
CA LEU A 39 25.11 -12.35 6.00
C LEU A 39 25.13 -13.73 6.67
N GLU A 40 23.95 -14.28 6.98
CA GLU A 40 23.81 -15.57 7.66
C GLU A 40 24.40 -16.74 6.84
N ASN A 41 24.34 -16.64 5.52
CA ASN A 41 24.87 -17.65 4.61
C ASN A 41 26.32 -17.39 4.16
N GLY A 42 26.99 -16.38 4.71
CA GLY A 42 28.39 -16.08 4.38
C GLY A 42 28.62 -15.65 2.92
N LEU A 43 27.59 -15.11 2.26
CA LEU A 43 27.69 -14.58 0.89
C LEU A 43 28.38 -13.22 0.82
N ILE A 44 28.70 -12.64 1.99
CA ILE A 44 29.38 -11.37 2.14
C ILE A 44 30.69 -11.61 2.89
N ASP A 45 31.79 -11.10 2.33
CA ASP A 45 33.05 -11.01 3.04
C ASP A 45 32.96 -9.98 4.17
N LEU A 46 32.83 -10.49 5.39
CA LEU A 46 32.65 -9.69 6.61
C LEU A 46 33.94 -9.00 7.05
N GLU A 47 35.11 -9.53 6.69
CA GLU A 47 36.39 -8.90 7.09
C GLU A 47 36.55 -7.52 6.45
N VAL A 48 35.98 -7.35 5.26
CA VAL A 48 36.04 -6.10 4.50
C VAL A 48 34.78 -5.26 4.66
N ASN A 49 33.60 -5.87 4.81
CA ASN A 49 32.33 -5.16 4.61
C ASN A 49 31.43 -5.06 5.84
N LEU A 50 31.77 -5.65 6.99
CA LEU A 50 30.86 -5.77 8.14
C LEU A 50 30.21 -4.43 8.53
N GLU A 51 31.00 -3.38 8.74
CA GLU A 51 30.48 -2.07 9.16
C GLU A 51 29.52 -1.47 8.11
N SER A 52 29.87 -1.56 6.82
CA SER A 52 29.00 -1.07 5.75
C SER A 52 27.69 -1.85 5.68
N GLN A 53 27.68 -3.15 5.97
CA GLN A 53 26.44 -3.94 5.93
C GLN A 53 25.56 -3.67 7.13
N LEU A 54 26.14 -3.53 8.33
CA LEU A 54 25.41 -3.14 9.53
C LEU A 54 24.75 -1.77 9.37
N ARG A 55 25.46 -0.81 8.76
CA ARG A 55 24.89 0.49 8.43
C ARG A 55 23.70 0.37 7.47
N LYS A 56 23.83 -0.36 6.36
CA LYS A 56 22.74 -0.61 5.41
C LYS A 56 21.52 -1.26 6.06
N ILE A 57 21.73 -2.20 6.97
CA ILE A 57 20.65 -2.85 7.72
C ILE A 57 19.91 -1.84 8.59
N ASN A 58 20.63 -0.94 9.26
CA ASN A 58 19.99 0.09 10.07
C ASN A 58 19.24 1.12 9.20
N GLU A 59 19.84 1.56 8.09
CA GLU A 59 19.18 2.42 7.10
C GLU A 59 17.85 1.81 6.62
N LEU A 60 17.83 0.53 6.27
CA LEU A 60 16.61 -0.17 5.86
C LEU A 60 15.55 -0.25 6.98
N LYS A 61 15.96 -0.46 8.24
CA LYS A 61 15.02 -0.46 9.38
C LYS A 61 14.40 0.91 9.62
N GLU A 62 15.21 1.96 9.49
CA GLU A 62 14.75 3.35 9.60
C GLU A 62 13.79 3.70 8.46
N GLU A 63 14.11 3.32 7.22
CA GLU A 63 13.23 3.49 6.05
C GLU A 63 11.88 2.78 6.24
N ILE A 64 11.88 1.51 6.67
CA ILE A 64 10.64 0.76 6.94
C ILE A 64 9.78 1.49 7.98
N THR A 65 10.42 2.03 9.03
CA THR A 65 9.72 2.77 10.09
C THR A 65 9.11 4.06 9.54
N ALA A 66 9.89 4.83 8.77
CA ALA A 66 9.45 6.06 8.14
C ALA A 66 8.29 5.83 7.16
N PHE A 67 8.36 4.81 6.30
CA PHE A 67 7.27 4.45 5.39
C PHE A 67 6.01 4.02 6.16
N ALA A 68 6.17 3.22 7.23
CA ALA A 68 5.04 2.82 8.05
C ALA A 68 4.35 4.03 8.72
N GLU A 69 5.11 5.05 9.14
CA GLU A 69 4.56 6.29 9.71
C GLU A 69 3.84 7.14 8.66
N LEU A 70 4.43 7.37 7.50
CA LEU A 70 3.79 8.09 6.39
C LEU A 70 2.48 7.41 5.97
N ARG A 71 2.50 6.10 5.76
CA ARG A 71 1.29 5.32 5.44
C ARG A 71 0.24 5.45 6.55
N ARG A 72 0.64 5.39 7.83
CA ARG A 72 -0.31 5.53 8.93
C ARG A 72 -0.95 6.91 8.95
N ALA A 73 -0.19 7.95 8.69
CA ALA A 73 -0.69 9.32 8.62
C ALA A 73 -1.70 9.47 7.48
N ASP A 74 -1.37 9.01 6.27
CA ASP A 74 -2.29 9.06 5.12
C ASP A 74 -3.60 8.31 5.39
N MET A 75 -3.49 7.09 5.93
CA MET A 75 -4.67 6.28 6.26
C MET A 75 -5.53 6.90 7.37
N LEU A 76 -4.91 7.53 8.38
CA LEU A 76 -5.64 8.19 9.47
C LEU A 76 -6.37 9.41 8.95
N TYR A 77 -5.68 10.25 8.19
CA TYR A 77 -6.25 11.46 7.61
C TYR A 77 -7.41 11.12 6.66
N LEU A 78 -7.25 10.09 5.83
CA LEU A 78 -8.32 9.58 4.99
C LEU A 78 -9.51 9.11 5.84
N PHE A 79 -9.30 8.30 6.87
CA PHE A 79 -10.38 7.85 7.75
C PHE A 79 -11.15 9.01 8.42
N GLU A 80 -10.43 10.03 8.89
CA GLU A 80 -11.01 11.22 9.51
C GLU A 80 -11.79 12.07 8.49
N MET A 81 -11.32 12.15 7.24
CA MET A 81 -12.01 12.85 6.15
C MET A 81 -13.42 12.28 5.89
N TYR A 82 -13.60 10.97 6.06
CA TYR A 82 -14.91 10.30 5.95
C TYR A 82 -15.66 10.26 7.31
N GLY A 83 -15.33 11.17 8.23
CA GLY A 83 -16.02 11.31 9.52
C GLY A 83 -15.73 10.21 10.54
N GLY A 84 -14.78 9.33 10.24
CA GLY A 84 -14.36 8.24 11.12
C GLY A 84 -15.45 7.21 11.44
N GLN A 85 -16.42 7.05 10.54
CA GLN A 85 -17.60 6.21 10.73
C GLN A 85 -17.40 4.76 10.28
N GLY A 86 -16.34 4.50 9.52
CA GLY A 86 -16.02 3.17 9.02
C GLY A 86 -15.36 2.24 10.04
N ASP A 87 -15.01 1.05 9.59
CA ASP A 87 -14.47 -0.02 10.41
C ASP A 87 -12.93 0.06 10.54
N LYS A 88 -12.45 0.55 11.69
CA LYS A 88 -11.01 0.61 12.00
C LYS A 88 -10.33 -0.76 12.02
N GLU A 89 -11.05 -1.86 12.24
CA GLU A 89 -10.47 -3.21 12.20
C GLU A 89 -10.02 -3.59 10.78
N LYS A 90 -10.56 -2.92 9.75
CA LYS A 90 -10.12 -3.08 8.36
C LYS A 90 -8.79 -2.45 8.05
N TRP A 91 -8.22 -1.64 8.95
CA TRP A 91 -6.96 -0.91 8.72
C TRP A 91 -5.84 -1.81 8.17
N CYS A 92 -5.53 -2.91 8.88
CA CYS A 92 -4.49 -3.83 8.43
C CYS A 92 -4.89 -4.56 7.14
N THR A 93 -6.18 -4.88 6.99
CA THR A 93 -6.72 -5.55 5.80
C THR A 93 -6.52 -4.70 4.54
N VAL A 94 -6.85 -3.41 4.61
CA VAL A 94 -6.64 -2.43 3.54
C VAL A 94 -5.17 -2.36 3.15
N LYS A 95 -4.27 -2.22 4.13
CA LYS A 95 -2.81 -2.23 3.90
C LYS A 95 -2.34 -3.49 3.17
N HIS A 96 -2.73 -4.67 3.66
CA HIS A 96 -2.24 -5.93 3.10
C HIS A 96 -2.80 -6.20 1.69
N LEU A 97 -4.06 -5.83 1.43
CA LEU A 97 -4.66 -5.96 0.11
C LEU A 97 -4.09 -4.95 -0.90
N ALA A 98 -3.77 -3.72 -0.46
CA ALA A 98 -3.07 -2.73 -1.29
C ALA A 98 -1.75 -3.29 -1.82
N ILE A 99 -0.93 -3.86 -0.93
CA ILE A 99 0.34 -4.50 -1.29
C ILE A 99 0.09 -5.67 -2.24
N ALA A 100 -0.82 -6.58 -1.89
CA ALA A 100 -1.07 -7.78 -2.68
C ALA A 100 -1.56 -7.46 -4.11
N MET A 101 -2.42 -6.44 -4.25
CA MET A 101 -2.88 -5.91 -5.53
C MET A 101 -1.70 -5.39 -6.36
N MET A 102 -0.88 -4.50 -5.79
CA MET A 102 0.26 -3.91 -6.50
C MET A 102 1.29 -4.95 -6.91
N THR A 103 1.66 -5.87 -6.02
CA THR A 103 2.61 -6.95 -6.33
C THR A 103 2.09 -7.86 -7.45
N ALA A 104 0.80 -8.16 -7.47
CA ALA A 104 0.22 -8.96 -8.57
C ALA A 104 0.22 -8.20 -9.91
N PHE A 105 0.00 -6.88 -9.87
CA PHE A 105 0.08 -6.03 -11.06
C PHE A 105 1.51 -5.93 -11.60
N GLU A 106 2.50 -5.77 -10.74
CA GLU A 106 3.92 -5.79 -11.11
C GLU A 106 4.34 -7.14 -11.70
N ALA A 107 3.83 -8.26 -11.14
CA ALA A 107 4.07 -9.59 -11.69
C ALA A 107 3.53 -9.73 -13.12
N TRP A 108 2.33 -9.20 -13.40
CA TRP A 108 1.80 -9.15 -14.76
C TRP A 108 2.70 -8.34 -15.72
N GLN A 109 3.19 -7.17 -15.29
CA GLN A 109 4.13 -6.37 -16.08
C GLN A 109 5.44 -7.11 -16.37
N ALA A 110 5.99 -7.83 -15.37
CA ALA A 110 7.22 -8.59 -15.51
C ALA A 110 7.07 -9.88 -16.34
N SER A 111 5.84 -10.37 -16.49
CA SER A 111 5.53 -11.63 -17.20
C SER A 111 5.32 -11.49 -18.71
N GLU A 112 5.61 -10.33 -19.30
CA GLU A 112 5.24 -10.00 -20.68
C GLU A 112 3.72 -10.07 -20.93
N HIS A 113 2.94 -9.64 -19.92
CA HIS A 113 1.48 -9.53 -19.96
C HIS A 113 0.68 -10.84 -19.88
N ASP A 114 1.04 -11.77 -18.99
CA ASP A 114 0.24 -12.97 -18.70
C ASP A 114 -1.16 -12.61 -18.15
N GLU A 115 -2.20 -12.93 -18.91
CA GLU A 115 -3.61 -12.66 -18.59
C GLU A 115 -4.09 -13.31 -17.28
N VAL A 116 -3.48 -14.43 -16.85
CA VAL A 116 -3.78 -15.06 -15.56
C VAL A 116 -3.32 -14.16 -14.41
N LEU A 117 -2.15 -13.53 -14.55
CA LEU A 117 -1.63 -12.58 -13.57
C LEU A 117 -2.43 -11.29 -13.56
N LEU A 118 -2.86 -10.78 -14.72
CA LEU A 118 -3.77 -9.63 -14.79
C LEU A 118 -5.10 -9.93 -14.09
N SER A 119 -5.71 -11.07 -14.40
CA SER A 119 -6.95 -11.52 -13.74
C SER A 119 -6.78 -11.62 -12.22
N SER A 120 -5.63 -12.12 -11.77
CA SER A 120 -5.26 -12.21 -10.36
C SER A 120 -5.08 -10.84 -9.70
N ALA A 121 -4.53 -9.85 -10.41
CA ALA A 121 -4.39 -8.48 -9.92
C ALA A 121 -5.75 -7.77 -9.80
N LEU A 122 -6.60 -7.89 -10.83
CA LEU A 122 -7.95 -7.33 -10.83
C LEU A 122 -8.84 -7.94 -9.73
N ALA A 123 -8.72 -9.25 -9.48
CA ALA A 123 -9.44 -9.90 -8.39
C ALA A 123 -9.02 -9.36 -7.01
N LYS A 124 -7.71 -9.14 -6.79
CA LYS A 124 -7.20 -8.53 -5.56
C LYS A 124 -7.67 -7.08 -5.41
N ASN A 125 -7.68 -6.30 -6.49
CA ASN A 125 -8.20 -4.94 -6.48
C ASN A 125 -9.68 -4.90 -6.04
N LYS A 126 -10.53 -5.81 -6.53
CA LYS A 126 -11.93 -5.88 -6.09
C LYS A 126 -12.07 -6.08 -4.58
N VAL A 127 -11.26 -6.97 -4.00
CA VAL A 127 -11.27 -7.20 -2.55
C VAL A 127 -10.67 -6.01 -1.78
N PHE A 128 -9.63 -5.37 -2.33
CA PHE A 128 -9.07 -4.13 -1.79
C PHE A 128 -10.12 -3.02 -1.72
N ILE A 129 -10.82 -2.73 -2.82
CA ILE A 129 -11.88 -1.72 -2.86
C ILE A 129 -12.97 -2.04 -1.82
N LYS A 130 -13.41 -3.29 -1.72
CA LYS A 130 -14.38 -3.71 -0.70
C LYS A 130 -13.87 -3.47 0.73
N ALA A 131 -12.60 -3.74 1.01
CA ALA A 131 -12.03 -3.48 2.33
C ALA A 131 -11.88 -1.99 2.62
N LEU A 132 -11.51 -1.20 1.60
CA LEU A 132 -11.37 0.25 1.69
C LEU A 132 -12.71 0.93 1.95
N THR A 133 -13.77 0.53 1.26
CA THR A 133 -15.11 1.09 1.51
C THR A 133 -15.61 0.75 2.91
N GLN A 134 -15.40 -0.48 3.39
CA GLN A 134 -15.67 -0.86 4.78
C GLN A 134 -14.86 -0.03 5.78
N PHE A 135 -13.57 0.20 5.49
CA PHE A 135 -12.69 1.03 6.31
C PHE A 135 -13.18 2.48 6.37
N LEU A 136 -13.68 3.04 5.27
CA LEU A 136 -14.16 4.42 5.22
C LEU A 136 -15.62 4.60 5.63
N GLY A 137 -16.40 3.51 5.69
CA GLY A 137 -17.84 3.57 5.98
C GLY A 137 -18.67 4.07 4.80
N VAL A 138 -18.19 3.87 3.56
CA VAL A 138 -18.91 4.24 2.33
C VAL A 138 -19.48 3.02 1.64
N ASP A 139 -20.57 3.19 0.90
CA ASP A 139 -21.23 2.09 0.20
C ASP A 139 -20.39 1.54 -0.98
N VAL A 140 -20.39 0.22 -1.12
CA VAL A 140 -19.78 -0.48 -2.25
C VAL A 140 -20.73 -0.39 -3.44
N THR A 141 -20.37 0.29 -4.53
CA THR A 141 -21.06 0.12 -5.81
C THR A 141 -20.21 -0.74 -6.75
N GLU A 142 -20.86 -1.58 -7.56
CA GLU A 142 -20.24 -2.65 -8.35
C GLU A 142 -19.29 -2.17 -9.47
N CYS A 143 -19.14 -0.85 -9.64
CA CYS A 143 -18.33 -0.23 -10.68
C CYS A 143 -17.01 0.34 -10.11
N ALA A 144 -15.91 -0.39 -10.28
CA ALA A 144 -14.57 0.09 -9.97
C ALA A 144 -14.12 1.29 -10.87
N ALA A 145 -14.83 1.56 -11.97
CA ALA A 145 -14.58 2.73 -12.81
C ALA A 145 -15.16 4.03 -12.24
N CYS A 146 -15.99 3.94 -11.18
CA CYS A 146 -16.71 5.06 -10.60
C CYS A 146 -16.37 5.23 -9.12
N PHE A 147 -15.18 4.85 -8.64
CA PHE A 147 -14.79 5.22 -7.27
C PHE A 147 -14.91 6.74 -7.08
N ALA A 148 -14.49 7.53 -8.06
CA ALA A 148 -14.73 8.97 -8.17
C ALA A 148 -16.21 9.39 -8.01
N ASP A 149 -17.17 8.61 -8.52
CA ASP A 149 -18.60 8.95 -8.44
C ASP A 149 -19.25 8.43 -7.15
N ILE A 150 -18.69 7.36 -6.54
CA ILE A 150 -19.04 6.93 -5.18
C ILE A 150 -18.64 8.00 -4.17
N LEU A 151 -17.44 8.59 -4.33
CA LEU A 151 -16.98 9.68 -3.46
C LEU A 151 -17.88 10.93 -3.60
N LYS A 152 -18.34 11.25 -4.81
CA LYS A 152 -19.29 12.36 -5.07
C LYS A 152 -20.70 12.11 -4.54
N GLY A 153 -21.12 10.85 -4.41
CA GLY A 153 -22.52 10.45 -4.14
C GLY A 153 -22.85 10.09 -2.70
N GLY A 154 -21.86 10.00 -1.81
CA GLY A 154 -22.07 9.77 -0.37
C GLY A 154 -22.62 11.02 0.31
N HIS A 155 -23.95 11.09 0.45
CA HIS A 155 -24.67 12.10 1.24
C HIS A 155 -25.42 11.44 2.40
#